data_AF-A0A1B2J9N2-F1
#
_entry.id   AF-A0A1B2J9N2-F1
#
_cell.length_a   1.000
_cell.length_b   1.000
_cell.length_c   1.000
_cell.angle_alpha   90.00
_cell.angle_beta   90.00
_cell.angle_gamma   90.00
#
_symmetry.space_group_name_H-M   'P 1'
#
loop_
_entity.id
_entity.type
_entity.pdbx_description
1 polymer ?
#
loop_
_entity_poly.entity_id
_entity_poly.type
_entity_poly.pdbx_seq_one_letter_code
_entity_poly.pdbx_strand_id
1 'polypeptide(L)'
;MHYLVFLVDQDIPERGEFFSGYSLDNPYEQLMFVRVKDEQEIRLHLCNWEVEYDHVYFVLKDDVAYVKSKRLAFRRKIKMDDGLEFIGAYIGELSIAHTDDESIMATNGLPECDRPKEIFRVYNQKEENKLRLTYVDYVTADDESDAYMKELDQNHIDDGTFIYTKDNEAYLKSIAKTKDWRMKVKWGSAVLERIIKSPFFFDEATYDGLKAD
;
A
#
# COMPACT_ATOMS: atom_id res chain seq x y z
N MET A 1 -17.61 -13.72 -2.75
CA MET A 1 -16.31 -13.13 -2.38
C MET A 1 -16.37 -12.86 -0.89
N HIS A 2 -15.27 -13.02 -0.14
CA HIS A 2 -15.26 -12.68 1.30
C HIS A 2 -14.41 -11.43 1.52
N TYR A 3 -14.89 -10.52 2.38
CA TYR A 3 -14.24 -9.27 2.75
C TYR A 3 -13.67 -9.35 4.16
N LEU A 4 -12.46 -8.86 4.34
CA LEU A 4 -11.80 -8.85 5.63
C LEU A 4 -12.25 -7.64 6.46
N VAL A 5 -12.56 -7.86 7.74
CA VAL A 5 -12.92 -6.82 8.71
C VAL A 5 -12.00 -6.94 9.92
N PHE A 6 -11.14 -5.95 10.11
CA PHE A 6 -10.33 -5.83 11.33
C PHE A 6 -11.11 -5.11 12.41
N LEU A 7 -11.21 -5.75 13.58
CA LEU A 7 -11.91 -5.23 14.76
C LEU A 7 -10.87 -4.77 15.77
N VAL A 8 -10.70 -3.45 15.93
CA VAL A 8 -9.69 -2.86 16.82
C VAL A 8 -10.24 -2.75 18.23
N ASP A 9 -9.70 -3.57 19.14
CA ASP A 9 -10.11 -3.65 20.55
C ASP A 9 -11.62 -3.87 20.74
N GLN A 10 -12.20 -4.68 19.86
CA GLN A 10 -13.64 -4.96 19.81
C GLN A 10 -13.90 -6.46 19.69
N ASP A 11 -15.10 -6.87 20.11
CA ASP A 11 -15.62 -8.22 19.89
C ASP A 11 -16.26 -8.35 18.49
N ILE A 12 -16.47 -9.60 18.06
CA ILE A 12 -17.12 -9.88 16.77
C ILE A 12 -18.60 -9.51 16.90
N PRO A 13 -19.13 -8.58 16.08
CA PRO A 13 -20.54 -8.20 16.13
C PRO A 13 -21.44 -9.38 15.81
N GLU A 14 -22.63 -9.43 16.40
CA GLU A 14 -23.60 -10.46 16.06
C GLU A 14 -24.18 -10.25 14.65
N ARG A 15 -24.61 -11.35 14.02
CA ARG A 15 -25.22 -11.31 12.67
C ARG A 15 -26.39 -10.32 12.55
N GLY A 16 -27.13 -10.10 13.64
CA GLY A 16 -28.29 -9.19 13.69
C GLY A 16 -27.93 -7.71 13.68
N GLU A 17 -26.66 -7.36 13.87
CA GLU A 17 -26.17 -5.98 13.90
C GLU A 17 -25.88 -5.41 12.50
N PHE A 18 -25.89 -6.26 11.48
CA PHE A 18 -25.69 -5.83 10.09
C PHE A 18 -27.04 -5.59 9.39
N PHE A 19 -27.26 -4.35 8.98
CA PHE A 19 -28.44 -3.97 8.20
C PHE A 19 -28.20 -4.25 6.71
N SER A 20 -28.99 -5.14 6.10
CA SER A 20 -29.06 -5.31 4.64
C SER A 20 -30.33 -4.64 4.11
N GLY A 21 -30.32 -3.31 3.99
CA GLY A 21 -31.50 -2.56 3.54
C GLY A 21 -32.01 -2.89 2.13
N TYR A 22 -31.15 -3.45 1.26
CA TYR A 22 -31.40 -3.52 -0.18
C TYR A 22 -31.34 -4.93 -0.81
N SER A 23 -30.88 -5.97 -0.08
CA SER A 23 -30.79 -7.35 -0.59
C SER A 23 -31.35 -8.37 0.42
N LEU A 24 -31.82 -9.51 -0.08
CA LEU A 24 -32.29 -10.65 0.73
C LEU A 24 -31.13 -11.38 1.45
N ASP A 25 -29.88 -11.07 1.11
CA ASP A 25 -28.71 -11.74 1.62
C ASP A 25 -28.00 -10.87 2.66
N ASN A 26 -27.92 -11.37 3.90
CA ASN A 26 -27.17 -10.70 4.96
C ASN A 26 -25.66 -10.69 4.61
N PRO A 27 -25.01 -9.52 4.52
CA PRO A 27 -23.61 -9.39 4.12
C PRO A 27 -22.65 -10.05 5.12
N TYR A 28 -23.10 -10.35 6.34
CA TYR A 28 -22.33 -11.01 7.39
C TYR A 28 -21.65 -12.30 6.93
N GLU A 29 -22.33 -13.10 6.10
CA GLU A 29 -21.78 -14.37 5.57
C GLU A 29 -20.62 -14.14 4.59
N GLN A 30 -20.47 -12.90 4.09
CA GLN A 30 -19.36 -12.49 3.23
C GLN A 30 -18.24 -11.83 4.04
N LEU A 31 -18.32 -11.75 5.36
CA LEU A 31 -17.31 -11.10 6.20
C LEU A 31 -16.40 -12.11 6.89
N MET A 32 -15.11 -11.80 6.93
CA MET A 32 -14.11 -12.50 7.73
C MET A 32 -13.55 -11.55 8.78
N PHE A 33 -13.85 -11.82 10.05
CA PHE A 33 -13.44 -10.97 11.16
C PHE A 33 -12.07 -11.36 11.70
N VAL A 34 -11.22 -10.35 11.93
CA VAL A 34 -9.93 -10.49 12.58
C VAL A 34 -9.86 -9.51 13.73
N ARG A 35 -9.78 -10.02 14.97
CA ARG A 35 -9.59 -9.19 16.16
C ARG A 35 -8.13 -8.78 16.26
N VAL A 36 -7.91 -7.49 16.50
CA VAL A 36 -6.58 -6.89 16.64
C VAL A 36 -6.61 -5.89 17.79
N LYS A 37 -5.46 -5.65 18.41
CA LYS A 37 -5.33 -4.67 19.50
C LYS A 37 -5.20 -3.24 18.98
N ASP A 38 -4.56 -3.08 17.82
CA ASP A 38 -4.25 -1.79 17.23
C ASP A 38 -4.00 -1.89 15.72
N GLU A 39 -3.73 -0.75 15.08
CA GLU A 39 -3.40 -0.70 13.66
C GLU A 39 -2.04 -1.36 13.33
N GLN A 40 -1.14 -1.53 14.31
CA GLN A 40 0.15 -2.18 14.07
C GLN A 40 -0.03 -3.68 13.85
N GLU A 41 -0.91 -4.33 14.60
CA GLU A 41 -1.29 -5.73 14.35
C GLU A 41 -1.94 -5.89 12.96
N ILE A 42 -2.77 -4.93 12.52
CA ILE A 42 -3.32 -4.93 11.15
C ILE A 42 -2.19 -4.98 10.12
N ARG A 43 -1.18 -4.11 10.25
CA ARG A 43 -0.03 -4.10 9.33
C ARG A 43 0.67 -5.46 9.27
N LEU A 44 0.86 -6.12 10.41
CA LEU A 44 1.45 -7.45 10.47
C LEU A 44 0.61 -8.52 9.75
N HIS A 45 -0.72 -8.44 9.82
CA HIS A 45 -1.61 -9.31 9.05
C HIS A 45 -1.48 -9.05 7.55
N LEU A 46 -1.50 -7.78 7.13
CA LEU A 46 -1.38 -7.41 5.72
C LEU A 46 -0.05 -7.89 5.12
N CYS A 47 1.05 -7.86 5.86
CA CYS A 47 2.36 -8.37 5.41
C CYS A 47 2.35 -9.84 4.97
N ASN A 48 1.43 -10.66 5.48
CA ASN A 48 1.35 -12.09 5.18
C ASN A 48 0.18 -12.44 4.26
N TRP A 49 -0.61 -11.45 3.84
CA TRP A 49 -1.70 -11.63 2.90
C TRP A 49 -1.17 -11.48 1.46
N GLU A 50 -1.73 -12.19 0.48
CA GLU A 50 -1.48 -11.93 -0.93
C GLU A 50 -2.82 -11.58 -1.59
N VAL A 51 -2.81 -10.57 -2.45
CA VAL A 51 -4.01 -10.06 -3.12
C VAL A 51 -3.83 -10.14 -4.64
N GLU A 52 -4.72 -10.85 -5.32
CA GLU A 52 -4.69 -11.00 -6.79
C GLU A 52 -5.44 -9.86 -7.50
N TYR A 53 -6.54 -9.38 -6.92
CA TYR A 53 -7.37 -8.29 -7.46
C TYR A 53 -7.52 -7.15 -6.44
N ASP A 54 -8.24 -6.10 -6.81
CA ASP A 54 -8.51 -4.99 -5.89
C ASP A 54 -9.25 -5.52 -4.65
N HIS A 55 -8.53 -5.49 -3.52
CA HIS A 55 -8.98 -6.06 -2.26
C HIS A 55 -9.05 -4.95 -1.22
N VAL A 56 -10.23 -4.34 -1.15
CA VAL A 56 -10.64 -3.56 0.01
C VAL A 56 -10.78 -4.44 1.26
N TYR A 57 -10.47 -3.84 2.40
CA TYR A 57 -10.73 -4.36 3.73
C TYR A 57 -11.28 -3.26 4.61
N PHE A 58 -12.00 -3.66 5.65
CA PHE A 58 -12.62 -2.75 6.60
C PHE A 58 -11.84 -2.74 7.91
N VAL A 59 -11.78 -1.60 8.56
CA VAL A 59 -11.29 -1.44 9.92
C VAL A 59 -12.39 -0.81 10.74
N LEU A 60 -12.88 -1.52 11.75
CA LEU A 60 -13.84 -1.02 12.72
C LEU A 60 -13.11 -0.64 14.00
N LYS A 61 -13.29 0.60 14.43
CA LYS A 61 -12.71 1.14 15.65
C LYS A 61 -13.63 2.23 16.19
N ASP A 62 -13.95 2.19 17.49
CA ASP A 62 -14.80 3.16 18.18
C ASP A 62 -16.13 3.41 17.43
N ASP A 63 -16.80 2.32 16.99
CA ASP A 63 -18.01 2.32 16.16
C ASP A 63 -17.92 3.03 14.79
N VAL A 64 -16.73 3.48 14.41
CA VAL A 64 -16.44 4.08 13.10
C VAL A 64 -15.83 3.01 12.20
N ALA A 65 -16.42 2.84 11.02
CA ALA A 65 -15.87 1.98 9.99
C ALA A 65 -14.94 2.79 9.07
N TYR A 66 -13.86 2.16 8.65
CA TYR A 66 -12.94 2.70 7.66
C TYR A 66 -12.75 1.69 6.54
N VAL A 67 -12.95 2.13 5.29
CA VAL A 67 -12.54 1.33 4.13
C VAL A 67 -11.11 1.68 3.77
N LYS A 68 -10.32 0.64 3.56
CA LYS A 68 -8.93 0.71 3.12
C LYS A 68 -8.72 -0.27 1.98
N SER A 69 -7.70 -0.02 1.15
CA SER A 69 -7.26 -0.97 0.12
C SER A 69 -5.81 -1.37 0.41
N LYS A 70 -5.50 -2.64 0.23
CA LYS A 70 -4.13 -3.14 0.42
C LYS A 70 -3.14 -2.59 -0.63
N ARG A 71 -3.62 -2.21 -1.82
CA ARG A 71 -2.78 -1.64 -2.89
C ARG A 71 -2.44 -0.16 -2.64
N LEU A 72 -3.19 0.51 -1.77
CA LEU A 72 -2.98 1.91 -1.43
C LEU A 72 -2.20 2.05 -0.12
N ALA A 73 -1.71 3.27 0.14
CA ALA A 73 -1.05 3.60 1.40
C ALA A 73 -1.93 3.20 2.60
N PHE A 74 -1.33 2.58 3.62
CA PHE A 74 -2.05 2.11 4.81
C PHE A 74 -2.80 3.22 5.56
N ARG A 75 -2.30 4.46 5.45
CA ARG A 75 -2.92 5.65 6.04
C ARG A 75 -4.16 6.13 5.27
N ARG A 76 -4.27 5.77 3.99
CA ARG A 76 -5.41 6.13 3.16
C ARG A 76 -6.62 5.34 3.60
N LYS A 77 -7.66 6.08 4.01
CA LYS A 77 -8.90 5.51 4.51
C LYS A 77 -10.07 6.42 4.18
N ILE A 78 -11.20 5.81 3.85
CA ILE A 78 -12.49 6.50 3.79
C ILE A 78 -13.17 6.25 5.13
N LYS A 79 -13.41 7.32 5.89
CA LYS A 79 -14.22 7.24 7.12
C LYS A 79 -15.69 7.03 6.73
N MET A 80 -16.34 6.12 7.43
CA MET A 80 -17.76 5.81 7.27
C MET A 80 -18.44 6.02 8.61
N ASP A 81 -19.28 7.06 8.67
CA ASP A 81 -19.87 7.54 9.92
C ASP A 81 -20.96 6.59 10.48
N ASP A 82 -21.52 5.69 9.66
CA ASP A 82 -22.59 4.76 10.04
C ASP A 82 -22.08 3.32 10.35
N GLY A 83 -20.78 3.16 10.63
CA GLY A 83 -20.21 1.91 11.18
C GLY A 83 -20.57 0.64 10.38
N LEU A 84 -21.19 -0.33 11.07
CA LEU A 84 -21.53 -1.66 10.54
C LEU A 84 -22.63 -1.66 9.47
N GLU A 85 -23.62 -0.77 9.57
CA GLU A 85 -24.73 -0.68 8.62
C GLU A 85 -24.22 -0.31 7.22
N PHE A 86 -23.23 0.59 7.17
CA PHE A 86 -22.61 1.01 5.93
C PHE A 86 -21.74 -0.08 5.31
N ILE A 87 -20.99 -0.87 6.10
CA ILE A 87 -20.22 -2.02 5.56
C ILE A 87 -21.14 -2.95 4.77
N GLY A 88 -22.35 -3.20 5.29
CA GLY A 88 -23.35 -4.00 4.61
C GLY A 88 -23.84 -3.39 3.31
N ALA A 89 -24.17 -2.10 3.31
CA ALA A 89 -24.60 -1.38 2.11
C ALA A 89 -23.50 -1.32 1.04
N TYR A 90 -22.26 -1.05 1.44
CA TYR A 90 -21.10 -0.95 0.56
C TYR A 90 -20.79 -2.26 -0.16
N ILE A 91 -20.88 -3.40 0.54
CA ILE A 91 -20.72 -4.73 -0.08
C ILE A 91 -21.85 -4.98 -1.10
N GLY A 92 -23.07 -4.54 -0.80
CA GLY A 92 -24.19 -4.58 -1.74
C GLY A 92 -23.87 -3.81 -3.03
N GLU A 93 -23.39 -2.57 -2.91
CA GLU A 93 -23.01 -1.72 -4.05
C GLU A 93 -21.87 -2.33 -4.88
N LEU A 94 -20.80 -2.83 -4.24
CA LEU A 94 -19.69 -3.51 -4.93
C LEU A 94 -20.18 -4.72 -5.74
N SER A 95 -21.13 -5.47 -5.19
CA SER A 95 -21.70 -6.65 -5.84
C SER A 95 -22.58 -6.32 -7.05
N ILE A 96 -23.12 -5.10 -7.11
CA ILE A 96 -24.07 -4.64 -8.14
C ILE A 96 -23.37 -3.82 -9.23
N ALA A 97 -22.38 -2.99 -8.88
CA ALA A 97 -21.91 -1.91 -9.73
C ALA A 97 -20.68 -2.24 -10.61
N HIS A 98 -20.02 -3.40 -10.46
CA HIS A 98 -18.76 -3.74 -11.16
C HIS A 98 -17.70 -2.60 -11.14
N THR A 99 -17.75 -1.73 -10.14
CA THR A 99 -16.88 -0.56 -10.05
C THR A 99 -15.56 -0.99 -9.43
N ASP A 100 -14.43 -0.64 -10.05
CA ASP A 100 -13.11 -0.95 -9.50
C ASP A 100 -12.84 -0.15 -8.22
N ASP A 101 -12.10 -0.74 -7.28
CA ASP A 101 -11.85 -0.13 -5.96
C ASP A 101 -11.07 1.19 -6.09
N GLU A 102 -10.27 1.33 -7.16
CA GLU A 102 -9.57 2.57 -7.46
C GLU A 102 -10.56 3.69 -7.71
N SER A 103 -11.58 3.52 -8.55
CA SER A 103 -12.59 4.54 -8.81
C SER A 103 -13.37 4.95 -7.55
N ILE A 104 -13.62 4.00 -6.64
CA ILE A 104 -14.32 4.27 -5.38
C ILE A 104 -13.42 5.00 -4.38
N MET A 105 -12.14 4.62 -4.30
CA MET A 105 -11.17 5.30 -3.45
C MET A 105 -10.65 6.61 -4.07
N ALA A 106 -10.81 6.79 -5.39
CA ALA A 106 -10.29 7.89 -6.18
C ALA A 106 -11.39 8.84 -6.64
N THR A 107 -12.21 9.39 -5.73
CA THR A 107 -12.67 10.79 -5.90
C THR A 107 -13.37 11.31 -4.64
N ASN A 108 -12.71 12.23 -3.94
CA ASN A 108 -13.22 13.57 -3.57
C ASN A 108 -12.38 14.18 -2.43
N GLY A 109 -11.60 15.21 -2.74
CA GLY A 109 -11.06 16.13 -1.73
C GLY A 109 -9.86 15.67 -0.91
N LEU A 110 -9.08 14.68 -1.36
CA LEU A 110 -7.81 14.36 -0.68
C LEU A 110 -6.84 15.54 -0.78
N PRO A 111 -6.18 15.94 0.33
CA PRO A 111 -5.10 16.92 0.31
C PRO A 111 -4.04 16.55 -0.73
N GLU A 112 -3.41 17.55 -1.35
CA GLU A 112 -2.44 17.33 -2.43
C GLU A 112 -1.25 16.46 -2.01
N CYS A 113 -0.91 16.44 -0.71
CA CYS A 113 0.12 15.56 -0.13
C CYS A 113 -0.25 14.07 -0.14
N ASP A 114 -1.54 13.75 -0.30
CA ASP A 114 -2.07 12.38 -0.25
C ASP A 114 -2.33 11.79 -1.65
N ARG A 115 -1.96 12.53 -2.70
CA ARG A 115 -2.03 12.02 -4.07
C ARG A 115 -0.92 10.99 -4.32
N PRO A 116 -1.22 9.90 -5.05
CA PRO A 116 -0.19 9.00 -5.57
C PRO A 116 0.91 9.78 -6.27
N LYS A 117 2.17 9.46 -5.97
CA LYS A 117 3.33 10.05 -6.64
C LYS A 117 3.88 9.07 -7.66
N GLU A 118 4.18 9.54 -8.87
CA GLU A 118 4.91 8.79 -9.92
C GLU A 118 6.39 8.66 -9.56
N ILE A 119 6.67 8.08 -8.39
CA ILE A 119 8.02 7.93 -7.85
C ILE A 119 8.23 6.47 -7.50
N PHE A 120 9.25 5.86 -8.12
CA PHE A 120 9.66 4.50 -7.85
C PHE A 120 10.67 4.49 -6.69
N ARG A 121 10.44 3.70 -5.64
CA ARG A 121 11.30 3.72 -4.45
C ARG A 121 12.34 2.61 -4.44
N VAL A 122 13.54 2.95 -3.97
CA VAL A 122 14.68 2.04 -3.81
C VAL A 122 15.13 2.05 -2.35
N TYR A 123 15.04 0.90 -1.70
CA TYR A 123 15.35 0.70 -0.30
C TYR A 123 16.75 0.10 -0.05
N ASN A 124 17.27 0.34 1.16
CA ASN A 124 18.59 -0.09 1.67
C ASN A 124 19.78 0.62 1.00
N GLN A 125 19.69 1.94 0.87
CA GLN A 125 20.85 2.78 0.56
C GLN A 125 21.48 3.31 1.85
N LYS A 126 22.67 2.81 2.19
CA LYS A 126 23.62 3.55 3.03
C LYS A 126 24.22 4.65 2.14
N GLU A 127 24.42 5.84 2.70
CA GLU A 127 24.46 7.15 2.02
C GLU A 127 25.34 7.30 0.75
N GLU A 128 26.25 6.36 0.44
CA GLU A 128 27.27 6.49 -0.61
C GLU A 128 26.78 6.32 -2.07
N ASN A 129 25.58 5.82 -2.36
CA ASN A 129 25.18 5.46 -3.75
C ASN A 129 23.86 6.07 -4.27
N LYS A 130 23.44 7.23 -3.75
CA LYS A 130 22.21 7.89 -4.22
C LYS A 130 22.44 8.57 -5.57
N LEU A 131 21.94 7.98 -6.66
CA LEU A 131 21.79 8.68 -7.93
C LEU A 131 20.60 9.64 -7.82
N ARG A 132 20.68 10.87 -8.34
CA ARG A 132 19.51 11.77 -8.35
C ARG A 132 18.74 11.59 -9.64
N LEU A 133 17.56 10.97 -9.56
CA LEU A 133 16.67 10.77 -10.70
C LEU A 133 15.29 11.34 -10.34
N THR A 134 14.66 12.05 -11.28
CA THR A 134 13.38 12.76 -11.07
C THR A 134 12.25 11.86 -10.59
N TYR A 135 12.26 10.58 -10.98
CA TYR A 135 11.20 9.61 -10.70
C TYR A 135 11.66 8.47 -9.77
N VAL A 136 12.78 8.63 -9.08
CA VAL A 136 13.29 7.61 -8.15
C VAL A 136 13.61 8.24 -6.80
N ASP A 137 13.07 7.67 -5.74
CA ASP A 137 13.38 8.08 -4.36
C ASP A 137 14.15 6.97 -3.62
N TYR A 138 15.18 7.36 -2.89
CA TYR A 138 16.11 6.47 -2.23
C TYR A 138 15.91 6.52 -0.72
N VAL A 139 15.43 5.43 -0.17
CA VAL A 139 15.01 5.33 1.23
C VAL A 139 15.96 4.40 1.99
N THR A 140 16.38 4.83 3.18
CA THR A 140 17.17 3.99 4.08
C THR A 140 16.25 3.03 4.82
N ALA A 141 16.59 1.75 4.79
CA ALA A 141 15.93 0.70 5.57
C ALA A 141 16.96 -0.24 6.18
N ASP A 142 16.69 -0.72 7.38
CA ASP A 142 17.62 -1.56 8.15
C ASP A 142 17.67 -2.97 7.57
N ASP A 143 16.52 -3.48 7.16
CA ASP A 143 16.36 -4.77 6.53
C ASP A 143 15.18 -4.80 5.55
N GLU A 144 14.93 -5.98 5.00
CA GLU A 144 13.88 -6.24 4.01
C GLU A 144 12.47 -6.09 4.60
N SER A 145 12.30 -6.36 5.90
CA SER A 145 11.02 -6.21 6.61
C SER A 145 10.73 -4.75 6.91
N ASP A 146 11.73 -3.99 7.36
CA ASP A 146 11.62 -2.55 7.57
C ASP A 146 11.29 -1.82 6.27
N ALA A 147 11.93 -2.20 5.15
CA ALA A 147 11.60 -1.66 3.83
C ALA A 147 10.12 -1.86 3.46
N TYR A 148 9.59 -3.08 3.66
CA TYR A 148 8.18 -3.37 3.43
C TYR A 148 7.26 -2.53 4.32
N MET A 149 7.57 -2.44 5.62
CA MET A 149 6.77 -1.67 6.57
C MET A 149 6.76 -0.18 6.26
N LYS A 150 7.90 0.37 5.83
CA LYS A 150 8.01 1.76 5.37
C LYS A 150 7.24 1.99 4.09
N GLU A 151 7.29 1.05 3.15
CA GLU A 151 6.55 1.15 1.89
C GLU A 151 5.04 1.11 2.14
N LEU A 152 4.53 0.27 3.05
CA LEU A 152 3.10 0.27 3.43
C LEU A 152 2.57 1.67 3.79
N ASP A 153 3.40 2.55 4.35
CA ASP A 153 3.00 3.90 4.76
C ASP A 153 3.06 4.94 3.63
N GLN A 154 3.69 4.64 2.48
CA GLN A 154 3.82 5.62 1.41
C GLN A 154 2.64 5.60 0.44
N ASN A 155 2.42 6.74 -0.22
CA ASN A 155 1.52 6.83 -1.34
C ASN A 155 2.18 6.26 -2.59
N HIS A 156 1.54 5.23 -3.16
CA HIS A 156 1.99 4.53 -4.36
C HIS A 156 1.05 4.77 -5.52
N ILE A 157 1.60 4.58 -6.71
CA ILE A 157 0.84 4.27 -7.92
C ILE A 157 0.89 2.74 -8.10
N ASP A 158 -0.15 2.17 -8.70
CA ASP A 158 -0.31 0.74 -8.97
C ASP A 158 -0.36 -0.16 -7.70
N ASP A 159 0.38 -1.27 -7.68
CA ASP A 159 0.33 -2.30 -6.63
C ASP A 159 1.34 -2.09 -5.48
N GLY A 160 1.94 -0.90 -5.41
CA GLY A 160 2.99 -0.55 -4.43
C GLY A 160 4.25 -1.38 -4.64
N THR A 161 4.68 -1.48 -5.89
CA THR A 161 5.93 -2.11 -6.30
C THR A 161 7.14 -1.20 -5.99
N PHE A 162 8.19 -1.80 -5.42
CA PHE A 162 9.43 -1.12 -5.05
C PHE A 162 10.66 -2.01 -5.28
N ILE A 163 11.86 -1.42 -5.27
CA ILE A 163 13.12 -2.17 -5.27
C ILE A 163 13.73 -2.17 -3.87
N TYR A 164 14.18 -3.34 -3.43
CA TYR A 164 15.05 -3.51 -2.28
C TYR A 164 16.44 -3.94 -2.77
N THR A 165 17.49 -3.25 -2.33
CA THR A 165 18.87 -3.63 -2.64
C THR A 165 19.52 -4.29 -1.43
N LYS A 166 20.41 -5.26 -1.59
CA LYS A 166 21.20 -5.85 -0.49
C LYS A 166 22.38 -6.60 -1.07
N ASP A 167 23.57 -6.44 -0.49
CA ASP A 167 24.79 -7.17 -0.89
C ASP A 167 25.07 -7.10 -2.41
N ASN A 168 24.93 -5.90 -3.00
CA ASN A 168 25.05 -5.63 -4.45
C ASN A 168 24.00 -6.32 -5.34
N GLU A 169 22.95 -6.89 -4.75
CA GLU A 169 21.81 -7.43 -5.46
C GLU A 169 20.61 -6.51 -5.36
N ALA A 170 19.73 -6.56 -6.36
CA ALA A 170 18.47 -5.83 -6.38
C ALA A 170 17.31 -6.81 -6.49
N TYR A 171 16.22 -6.51 -5.80
CA TYR A 171 15.01 -7.31 -5.75
C TYR A 171 13.79 -6.43 -5.98
N LEU A 172 12.90 -6.84 -6.87
CA LEU A 172 11.57 -6.25 -7.03
C LEU A 172 10.67 -6.86 -5.97
N LYS A 173 9.93 -6.01 -5.28
CA LYS A 173 8.98 -6.34 -4.22
C LYS A 173 7.69 -5.57 -4.45
N SER A 174 6.61 -6.02 -3.83
CA SER A 174 5.29 -5.39 -3.91
C SER A 174 4.54 -5.59 -2.61
N ILE A 175 3.89 -4.53 -2.10
CA ILE A 175 3.04 -4.66 -0.91
C ILE A 175 1.80 -5.52 -1.17
N ALA A 176 1.37 -5.67 -2.43
CA ALA A 176 0.28 -6.57 -2.80
C ALA A 176 0.63 -8.06 -2.58
N LYS A 177 1.93 -8.39 -2.52
CA LYS A 177 2.44 -9.73 -2.24
C LYS A 177 2.77 -9.92 -0.75
N THR A 178 3.07 -11.16 -0.38
CA THR A 178 3.58 -11.47 0.96
C THR A 178 4.97 -10.85 1.16
N LYS A 179 5.35 -10.57 2.40
CA LYS A 179 6.64 -9.96 2.76
C LYS A 179 7.85 -10.74 2.22
N ASP A 180 7.74 -12.07 2.12
CA ASP A 180 8.81 -12.97 1.68
C ASP A 180 8.86 -13.11 0.15
N TRP A 181 7.84 -12.64 -0.56
CA TRP A 181 7.85 -12.60 -2.01
C TRP A 181 8.89 -11.59 -2.50
N ARG A 182 9.69 -12.03 -3.46
CA ARG A 182 10.68 -11.18 -4.14
C ARG A 182 11.03 -11.77 -5.48
N MET A 183 11.31 -10.89 -6.44
CA MET A 183 11.91 -11.26 -7.72
C MET A 183 13.29 -10.62 -7.82
N LYS A 184 14.35 -11.43 -7.96
CA LYS A 184 15.70 -10.87 -8.16
C LYS A 184 15.72 -10.11 -9.47
N VAL A 185 15.98 -8.80 -9.40
CA VAL A 185 16.14 -7.98 -10.59
C VAL A 185 17.57 -8.09 -11.05
N LYS A 186 17.76 -8.81 -12.14
CA LYS A 186 19.05 -8.91 -12.82
C LYS A 186 19.34 -7.66 -13.67
N TRP A 187 19.02 -6.44 -13.18
CA TRP A 187 19.33 -5.20 -13.92
C TRP A 187 20.77 -5.31 -14.43
N GLY A 188 20.91 -5.17 -15.74
CA GLY A 188 22.01 -5.76 -16.48
C GLY A 188 23.36 -5.27 -15.97
N SER A 189 24.22 -6.19 -15.51
CA SER A 189 25.65 -5.92 -15.47
C SER A 189 26.13 -5.35 -16.81
N ALA A 190 25.58 -5.82 -17.93
CA ALA A 190 25.80 -5.27 -19.27
C ALA A 190 25.19 -3.87 -19.52
N VAL A 191 24.06 -3.54 -18.90
CA VAL A 191 23.39 -2.23 -19.04
C VAL A 191 24.09 -1.20 -18.16
N LEU A 192 24.37 -1.54 -16.91
CA LEU A 192 25.16 -0.74 -15.97
C LEU A 192 26.59 -0.54 -16.49
N GLU A 193 27.25 -1.57 -17.01
CA GLU A 193 28.55 -1.39 -17.68
C GLU A 193 28.46 -0.43 -18.87
N ARG A 194 27.41 -0.51 -19.69
CA ARG A 194 27.21 0.41 -20.81
C ARG A 194 26.95 1.84 -20.36
N ILE A 195 26.19 2.02 -19.29
CA ILE A 195 25.89 3.32 -18.69
C ILE A 195 27.16 3.93 -18.10
N ILE A 196 27.92 3.15 -17.32
CA ILE A 196 29.19 3.58 -16.70
C ILE A 196 30.28 3.86 -17.76
N LYS A 197 30.33 3.06 -18.83
CA LYS A 197 31.32 3.21 -19.92
C LYS A 197 30.91 4.22 -21.00
N SER A 198 29.72 4.83 -20.91
CA SER A 198 29.24 5.78 -21.91
C SER A 198 29.31 7.22 -21.33
N PRO A 199 30.28 8.04 -21.76
CA PRO A 199 30.48 9.40 -21.23
C PRO A 199 29.40 10.40 -21.68
N PHE A 200 28.32 9.96 -22.33
CA PHE A 200 27.33 10.83 -23.00
C PHE A 200 25.97 10.90 -22.31
N PHE A 201 25.74 10.16 -21.22
CA PHE A 201 24.40 10.07 -20.60
C PHE A 201 24.23 10.86 -19.29
N PHE A 202 25.29 11.46 -18.77
CA PHE A 202 25.24 12.20 -17.52
C PHE A 202 25.99 13.52 -17.66
N ASP A 203 25.25 14.62 -17.51
CA ASP A 203 25.88 15.87 -17.13
C ASP A 203 26.33 15.72 -15.67
N GLU A 204 27.63 15.54 -15.46
CA GLU A 204 28.25 15.75 -14.16
C GLU A 204 28.05 17.22 -13.77
N ALA A 205 27.06 17.50 -12.92
CA ALA A 205 27.01 18.76 -12.21
C ALA A 205 28.01 18.69 -11.04
N THR A 206 29.20 19.24 -11.24
CA THR A 206 30.11 19.54 -10.12
C THR A 206 29.46 20.56 -9.19
N TYR A 207 29.46 20.23 -7.91
CA TYR A 207 28.80 20.99 -6.86
C TYR A 207 29.62 22.23 -6.50
N ASP A 208 29.33 23.37 -7.14
CA ASP A 208 29.72 24.67 -6.59
C ASP A 208 28.62 25.14 -5.65
N GLY A 209 28.98 25.23 -4.36
CA GLY A 209 28.08 25.44 -3.24
C GLY A 209 27.14 26.63 -3.41
N LEU A 210 25.85 26.37 -3.22
CA LEU A 210 24.87 27.44 -3.02
C LEU A 210 25.02 27.96 -1.59
N LYS A 211 25.56 29.18 -1.50
CA LYS A 211 25.23 30.11 -0.41
C LYS A 211 23.71 30.26 -0.36
N ALA A 212 23.19 30.23 0.86
CA ALA A 212 21.83 30.62 1.16
C ALA A 212 21.64 32.11 0.86
N ASP A 213 20.60 32.43 0.10
CA ASP A 213 19.88 33.69 0.16
C ASP A 213 18.41 33.38 0.49
#